data_AF-A0A3A6TF31-F1
#
_entry.id   AF-A0A3A6TF31-F1
#
_cell.length_a   1.000
_cell.length_b   1.000
_cell.length_c   1.000
_cell.angle_alpha   90.00
_cell.angle_beta   90.00
_cell.angle_gamma   90.00
#
_symmetry.space_group_name_H-M   'P 1'
#
loop_
_entity.id
_entity.type
_entity.pdbx_description
1 polymer ?
#
loop_
_entity_poly.entity_id
_entity_poly.type
_entity_poly.pdbx_seq_one_letter_code
_entity_poly.pdbx_strand_id
1 'polypeptide(L)'
;MLTGALNLTELLAELAKFPDFDGNYQVNLSVIEPLKQIQTPTEIVVIIGTWCPDCHRDIPRFNAIINAIGNANIQVKYFGVDKQKVDVQGLAAQYEFSRLPTYIVKQQDSEIGRIIERPELTLEEDLVKLLN
;
A
#
# COMPACT_ATOMS: atom_id res chain seq x y z
N MET A 1 -16.23 3.18 -7.92
CA MET A 1 -14.90 2.58 -8.18
C MET A 1 -13.97 3.65 -8.70
N LEU A 2 -12.87 3.85 -8.00
CA LEU A 2 -11.87 4.87 -8.31
C LEU A 2 -10.75 4.26 -9.16
N THR A 3 -10.25 5.02 -10.14
CA THR A 3 -9.16 4.62 -11.05
C THR A 3 -8.17 5.78 -11.25
N GLY A 4 -6.93 5.47 -11.61
CA GLY A 4 -5.86 6.46 -11.81
C GLY A 4 -5.15 6.81 -10.51
N ALA A 5 -4.49 7.97 -10.44
CA ALA A 5 -3.87 8.44 -9.20
C ALA A 5 -4.93 8.77 -8.15
N LEU A 6 -4.80 8.21 -6.95
CA LEU A 6 -5.79 8.34 -5.88
C LEU A 6 -5.25 9.15 -4.70
N ASN A 7 -6.11 10.00 -4.15
CA ASN A 7 -5.89 10.62 -2.85
C ASN A 7 -6.27 9.62 -1.74
N LEU A 8 -5.43 9.52 -0.71
CA LEU A 8 -5.64 8.59 0.41
C LEU A 8 -6.95 8.84 1.17
N THR A 9 -7.31 10.10 1.41
CA THR A 9 -8.56 10.45 2.11
C THR A 9 -9.78 10.01 1.32
N GLU A 10 -9.79 10.29 0.01
CA GLU A 10 -10.88 9.86 -0.88
C GLU A 10 -10.96 8.34 -1.00
N LEU A 11 -9.79 7.68 -1.09
CA LEU A 11 -9.69 6.24 -1.12
C LEU A 11 -10.27 5.61 0.15
N LEU A 12 -9.84 6.04 1.33
CA LEU A 12 -10.35 5.50 2.60
C LEU A 12 -11.86 5.74 2.73
N ALA A 13 -12.36 6.89 2.28
CA ALA A 13 -13.79 7.20 2.28
C ALA A 13 -14.60 6.28 1.33
N GLU A 14 -14.04 5.89 0.19
CA GLU A 14 -14.66 4.90 -0.72
C GLU A 14 -14.65 3.50 -0.09
N LEU A 15 -13.52 3.08 0.48
CA LEU A 15 -13.38 1.76 1.10
C LEU A 15 -14.26 1.58 2.33
N ALA A 16 -14.45 2.64 3.13
CA ALA A 16 -15.30 2.62 4.33
C ALA A 16 -16.78 2.34 4.05
N LYS A 17 -17.22 2.37 2.78
CA LYS A 17 -18.59 2.01 2.37
C LYS A 17 -18.82 0.50 2.36
N PHE A 18 -17.75 -0.30 2.42
CA PHE A 18 -17.82 -1.76 2.33
C PHE A 18 -17.77 -2.42 3.70
N PRO A 19 -18.50 -3.54 3.91
CA PRO A 19 -18.63 -4.18 5.22
C PRO A 19 -17.33 -4.84 5.71
N ASP A 20 -16.41 -5.15 4.81
CA ASP A 20 -15.10 -5.75 5.03
C ASP A 20 -13.97 -4.72 5.23
N PHE A 21 -14.33 -3.45 5.38
CA PHE A 21 -13.40 -2.39 5.77
C PHE A 21 -12.86 -2.59 7.17
N ASP A 22 -11.53 -2.66 7.31
CA ASP A 22 -10.87 -2.87 8.61
C ASP A 22 -10.07 -1.64 9.08
N GLY A 23 -10.78 -0.64 9.58
CA GLY A 23 -10.18 0.58 10.13
C GLY A 23 -9.65 0.49 11.57
N ASN A 24 -9.89 -0.62 12.28
CA ASN A 24 -9.58 -0.75 13.72
C ASN A 24 -8.28 -1.52 13.98
N TYR A 25 -7.45 -1.69 12.96
CA TYR A 25 -6.20 -2.42 13.05
C TYR A 25 -5.24 -1.80 14.06
N GLN A 26 -4.73 -2.64 14.97
CA GLN A 26 -3.74 -2.24 15.95
C GLN A 26 -2.35 -2.61 15.45
N VAL A 27 -1.56 -1.58 15.15
CA VAL A 27 -0.20 -1.73 14.64
C VAL A 27 0.71 -2.29 15.72
N ASN A 28 1.54 -3.27 15.37
CA ASN A 28 2.59 -3.76 16.26
C ASN A 28 3.79 -2.79 16.26
N LEU A 29 3.78 -1.85 17.21
CA LEU A 29 4.80 -0.79 17.29
C LEU A 29 6.22 -1.33 17.42
N SER A 30 6.42 -2.47 18.09
CA SER A 30 7.73 -3.08 18.29
C SER A 30 8.36 -3.58 16.99
N VAL A 31 7.54 -3.96 16.00
CA VAL A 31 8.02 -4.46 14.70
C VAL A 31 8.45 -3.30 13.80
N ILE A 32 7.74 -2.18 13.85
CA ILE A 32 7.97 -1.05 12.92
C ILE A 32 9.10 -0.11 13.34
N GLU A 33 9.71 -0.30 14.51
CA GLU A 33 10.81 0.57 15.00
C GLU A 33 11.96 0.76 13.99
N PRO A 34 12.46 -0.28 13.30
CA PRO A 34 13.50 -0.10 12.27
C PRO A 34 13.04 0.81 11.12
N LEU A 35 11.76 0.74 10.73
CA LEU A 35 11.19 1.53 9.63
C LEU A 35 11.18 3.03 9.94
N LYS A 36 11.10 3.40 11.22
CA LYS A 36 11.15 4.80 11.67
C LYS A 36 12.53 5.43 11.45
N GLN A 37 13.58 4.62 11.37
CA GLN A 37 14.98 5.07 11.26
C GLN A 37 15.50 5.10 9.82
N ILE A 38 14.67 4.74 8.83
CA ILE A 38 15.05 4.76 7.42
C ILE A 38 15.38 6.20 7.00
N GLN A 39 16.61 6.39 6.51
CA GLN A 39 17.08 7.67 5.98
C GLN A 39 17.04 7.72 4.46
N THR A 40 17.06 6.54 3.81
CA THR A 40 16.99 6.45 2.36
C THR A 40 15.59 6.85 1.88
N PRO A 41 15.47 7.81 0.94
CA PRO A 41 14.20 8.13 0.32
C PRO A 41 13.55 6.87 -0.26
N THR A 42 12.36 6.55 0.24
CA THR A 42 11.62 5.33 -0.07
C THR A 42 10.26 5.72 -0.64
N GLU A 43 9.94 5.19 -1.81
CA GLU A 43 8.63 5.33 -2.44
C GLU A 43 7.92 3.98 -2.40
N ILE A 44 6.71 3.96 -1.86
CA ILE A 44 5.84 2.79 -1.89
C ILE A 44 4.68 3.08 -2.85
N VAL A 45 4.66 2.38 -3.97
CA VAL A 45 3.57 2.44 -4.94
C VAL A 45 2.58 1.33 -4.63
N VAL A 46 1.32 1.69 -4.41
CA VAL A 46 0.25 0.75 -4.08
C VAL A 46 -0.75 0.70 -5.23
N ILE A 47 -0.87 -0.46 -5.87
CA ILE A 47 -1.84 -0.70 -6.92
C ILE A 47 -3.04 -1.42 -6.31
N ILE A 48 -4.23 -0.85 -6.50
CA ILE A 48 -5.45 -1.27 -5.81
C ILE A 48 -6.67 -1.32 -6.71
N GLY A 49 -7.63 -2.16 -6.33
CA GLY A 49 -8.99 -2.11 -6.86
C GLY A 49 -9.95 -1.79 -5.74
N THR A 50 -10.70 -0.69 -5.84
CA THR A 50 -11.76 -0.33 -4.85
C THR A 50 -12.94 -1.33 -4.80
N TRP A 51 -12.90 -2.35 -5.66
CA TRP A 51 -13.86 -3.45 -5.73
C TRP A 51 -13.28 -4.77 -5.18
N CYS A 52 -12.01 -4.77 -4.76
CA CYS A 52 -11.28 -5.94 -4.31
C CYS A 52 -11.44 -6.09 -2.79
N PRO A 53 -12.03 -7.19 -2.29
CA PRO A 53 -12.24 -7.41 -0.86
C PRO A 53 -10.94 -7.37 -0.04
N ASP A 54 -9.85 -7.94 -0.55
CA ASP A 54 -8.56 -7.88 0.14
C ASP A 54 -8.04 -6.44 0.26
N CYS A 55 -8.35 -5.55 -0.70
CA CYS A 55 -8.02 -4.13 -0.59
C CYS A 55 -8.83 -3.43 0.52
N HIS A 56 -10.08 -3.83 0.76
CA HIS A 56 -10.91 -3.22 1.81
C HIS A 56 -10.33 -3.51 3.21
N ARG A 57 -9.73 -4.69 3.36
CA ARG A 57 -9.01 -5.10 4.57
C ARG A 57 -7.63 -4.46 4.67
N ASP A 58 -6.81 -4.55 3.63
CA ASP A 58 -5.37 -4.31 3.79
C ASP A 58 -4.97 -2.84 3.63
N ILE A 59 -5.71 -2.04 2.85
CA ILE A 59 -5.41 -0.62 2.69
C ILE A 59 -5.58 0.19 3.99
N PRO A 60 -6.66 0.07 4.78
CA PRO A 60 -6.74 0.78 6.05
C PRO A 60 -5.68 0.32 7.06
N ARG A 61 -5.34 -0.99 7.09
CA ARG A 61 -4.24 -1.53 7.90
C ARG A 61 -2.89 -0.92 7.51
N PHE A 62 -2.58 -0.94 6.22
CA PHE A 62 -1.36 -0.36 5.69
C PHE A 62 -1.28 1.14 6.00
N ASN A 63 -2.37 1.88 5.85
CA ASN A 63 -2.43 3.29 6.27
C ASN A 63 -2.12 3.47 7.76
N ALA A 64 -2.69 2.63 8.64
CA ALA A 64 -2.39 2.67 10.07
C ALA A 64 -0.89 2.45 10.33
N ILE A 65 -0.27 1.49 9.63
CA ILE A 65 1.18 1.20 9.72
C ILE A 65 2.01 2.41 9.27
N ILE A 66 1.74 2.97 8.09
CA ILE A 66 2.47 4.14 7.57
C ILE A 66 2.35 5.35 8.50
N ASN A 67 1.15 5.61 9.03
CA ASN A 67 0.94 6.68 10.01
C ASN A 67 1.72 6.44 11.31
N ALA A 68 1.76 5.18 11.79
CA ALA A 68 2.52 4.82 12.99
C ALA A 68 4.04 4.88 12.79
N ILE A 69 4.53 4.63 11.57
CA ILE A 69 5.94 4.82 11.22
C ILE A 69 6.29 6.31 11.24
N GLY A 70 5.45 7.18 10.68
CA GLY A 70 5.62 8.63 10.77
C GLY A 70 6.93 9.15 10.18
N ASN A 71 7.52 8.43 9.22
CA ASN A 71 8.83 8.75 8.64
C ASN A 71 8.66 9.56 7.35
N ALA A 72 9.14 10.80 7.33
CA ALA A 72 9.06 11.70 6.18
C ALA A 72 9.85 11.22 4.95
N ASN A 73 10.78 10.28 5.11
CA ASN A 73 11.51 9.67 3.99
C ASN A 73 10.69 8.62 3.24
N ILE A 74 9.55 8.19 3.79
CA ILE A 74 8.67 7.20 3.18
C ILE A 74 7.46 7.94 2.57
N GLN A 75 7.34 7.87 1.25
CA GLN A 75 6.21 8.43 0.52
C GLN A 75 5.38 7.31 -0.08
N VAL A 76 4.07 7.47 -0.07
CA VAL A 76 3.14 6.48 -0.60
C VAL A 76 2.33 7.07 -1.74
N LYS A 77 2.22 6.33 -2.86
CA LYS A 77 1.36 6.66 -3.99
C LYS A 77 0.35 5.55 -4.21
N TYR A 78 -0.91 5.91 -4.48
CA TYR A 78 -1.97 4.95 -4.75
C TYR A 78 -2.43 5.06 -6.20
N PHE A 79 -2.47 3.93 -6.90
CA PHE A 79 -3.01 3.82 -8.25
C PHE A 79 -4.20 2.85 -8.26
N GLY A 80 -5.38 3.38 -8.59
CA GLY A 80 -6.61 2.61 -8.72
C GLY A 80 -6.76 2.00 -10.11
N VAL A 81 -7.24 0.76 -10.17
CA VAL A 81 -7.54 0.07 -11.42
C VAL A 81 -8.96 -0.49 -11.45
N ASP A 82 -9.49 -0.66 -12.66
CA ASP A 82 -10.78 -1.28 -12.88
C ASP A 82 -10.73 -2.82 -12.75
N LYS A 83 -11.86 -3.51 -13.03
CA LYS A 83 -11.92 -4.98 -13.00
C LYS A 83 -11.07 -5.66 -14.07
N GLN A 84 -10.71 -4.93 -15.12
CA GLN A 84 -9.78 -5.36 -16.17
C GLN A 84 -8.33 -5.01 -15.81
N LYS A 85 -8.08 -4.46 -14.61
CA LYS A 85 -6.77 -4.03 -14.10
C LYS A 85 -6.14 -2.93 -14.94
N VAL A 86 -6.96 -2.04 -15.49
CA VAL A 86 -6.51 -0.86 -16.23
C VAL A 86 -6.99 0.42 -15.57
N ASP A 87 -6.19 1.46 -15.72
CA ASP A 87 -6.56 2.85 -15.46
C ASP A 87 -6.44 3.64 -16.76
N VAL A 88 -7.30 4.65 -16.93
CA VAL A 88 -7.39 5.44 -18.17
C VAL A 88 -6.07 6.16 -18.50
N GLN A 89 -5.26 6.46 -17.49
CA GLN A 89 -4.01 7.19 -17.64
C GLN A 89 -2.80 6.27 -17.85
N GLY A 90 -2.98 4.94 -17.75
CA GLY A 90 -1.89 3.96 -17.84
C GLY A 90 -0.86 4.06 -16.69
N LEU A 91 -1.20 4.69 -15.58
CA LEU A 91 -0.30 4.89 -14.45
C LEU A 91 0.04 3.57 -13.74
N ALA A 92 -0.89 2.63 -13.67
CA ALA A 92 -0.62 1.30 -13.13
C ALA A 92 0.11 0.41 -14.13
N ALA A 93 -0.10 0.62 -15.44
CA ALA A 93 0.46 -0.21 -16.51
C ALA A 93 1.99 -0.15 -16.63
N GLN A 94 2.63 0.88 -16.06
CA GLN A 94 4.09 0.96 -15.98
C GLN A 94 4.70 -0.04 -14.96
N TYR A 95 3.86 -0.63 -14.10
CA TYR A 95 4.27 -1.61 -13.11
C TYR A 95 3.78 -2.99 -13.51
N GLU A 96 4.61 -4.02 -13.32
CA GLU A 96 4.17 -5.39 -13.50
C GLU A 96 3.37 -5.84 -12.27
N PHE A 97 2.07 -6.07 -12.42
CA PHE A 97 1.24 -6.62 -11.33
C PHE A 97 0.18 -7.58 -11.86
N SER A 98 -0.11 -8.61 -11.06
CA SER A 98 -1.12 -9.62 -11.40
C SER A 98 -2.19 -9.79 -10.33
N ARG A 99 -1.97 -9.30 -9.11
CA ARG A 99 -2.94 -9.39 -7.99
C ARG A 99 -3.07 -8.05 -7.27
N LEU A 100 -4.09 -7.92 -6.43
CA LEU A 100 -4.43 -6.69 -5.72
C LEU A 100 -4.70 -7.01 -4.24
N PRO A 101 -4.34 -6.12 -3.31
CA PRO A 101 -3.44 -4.98 -3.52
C PRO A 101 -2.02 -5.47 -3.82
N THR A 102 -1.23 -4.68 -4.55
CA THR A 102 0.22 -4.89 -4.70
C THR A 102 0.94 -3.65 -4.18
N TYR A 103 1.90 -3.85 -3.28
CA TYR A 103 2.76 -2.82 -2.70
C TYR A 103 4.15 -2.97 -3.31
N ILE A 104 4.62 -1.97 -4.04
CA ILE A 104 5.92 -1.97 -4.73
C ILE A 104 6.79 -0.98 -3.99
N VAL A 105 7.91 -1.45 -3.44
CA VAL A 105 8.83 -0.64 -2.64
C VAL A 105 10.04 -0.27 -3.49
N LYS A 106 10.33 1.03 -3.55
CA LYS A 106 11.43 1.59 -4.34
C LYS A 106 12.34 2.45 -3.49
N GLN A 107 13.64 2.34 -3.72
CA GLN A 107 14.67 3.23 -3.19
C GLN A 107 15.59 3.64 -4.33
N GLN A 108 15.98 4.91 -4.39
CA GLN A 108 16.87 5.44 -5.43
C GLN A 108 16.40 5.07 -6.86
N ASP A 109 15.09 5.22 -7.10
CA ASP A 109 14.40 4.89 -8.36
C ASP A 109 14.42 3.41 -8.79
N SER A 110 15.00 2.52 -7.97
CA SER A 110 15.03 1.08 -8.21
C SER A 110 14.03 0.36 -7.32
N GLU A 111 13.31 -0.61 -7.88
CA GLU A 111 12.46 -1.51 -7.10
C GLU A 111 13.34 -2.47 -6.29
N ILE A 112 13.15 -2.48 -4.97
CA ILE A 112 13.85 -3.39 -4.05
C ILE A 112 13.01 -4.62 -3.69
N GLY A 113 11.69 -4.53 -3.91
CA GLY A 113 10.79 -5.67 -3.80
C GLY A 113 9.32 -5.25 -3.73
N ARG A 114 8.45 -6.23 -3.53
CA ARG A 114 6.99 -6.03 -3.51
C ARG A 114 6.26 -7.03 -2.60
N ILE A 115 5.12 -6.61 -2.08
CA ILE A 115 4.17 -7.43 -1.32
C ILE A 115 2.91 -7.60 -2.18
N ILE A 116 2.48 -8.84 -2.42
CA ILE A 116 1.40 -9.16 -3.37
C ILE A 116 0.22 -9.82 -2.64
N GLU A 117 -0.95 -9.19 -2.67
CA GLU A 117 -2.25 -9.68 -2.16
C GLU A 117 -2.32 -9.96 -0.66
N ARG A 118 -1.49 -10.87 -0.14
CA ARG A 118 -1.39 -11.19 1.29
C ARG A 118 0.08 -11.21 1.71
N PRO A 119 0.42 -10.63 2.87
CA PRO A 119 1.78 -10.72 3.40
C PRO A 119 2.13 -12.18 3.75
N GLU A 120 3.41 -12.51 3.69
CA GLU A 120 3.93 -13.83 4.10
C GLU A 120 3.80 -14.04 5.61
N LEU A 121 3.98 -12.97 6.39
CA LEU A 121 3.79 -12.96 7.83
C LEU A 121 2.76 -11.90 8.23
N THR A 122 3.17 -10.64 8.17
CA THR A 122 2.36 -9.43 8.39
C THR A 122 2.87 -8.32 7.48
N LEU A 123 2.06 -7.28 7.26
CA LEU A 123 2.48 -6.14 6.44
C LEU A 123 3.70 -5.44 7.07
N GLU A 124 3.74 -5.32 8.39
CA GLU A 124 4.86 -4.74 9.13
C GLU A 124 6.15 -5.54 8.94
N GLU A 125 6.09 -6.86 9.14
CA GLU A 125 7.28 -7.72 9.03
C GLU A 125 7.81 -7.77 7.60
N ASP A 126 6.93 -7.83 6.60
CA ASP A 126 7.35 -7.83 5.20
C ASP A 126 7.94 -6.48 4.79
N LEU A 127 7.41 -5.35 5.28
CA LEU A 127 8.04 -4.04 5.09
C LEU A 127 9.42 -3.97 5.74
N VAL A 128 9.58 -4.51 6.96
CA VAL A 128 10.90 -4.59 7.63
C VAL A 128 11.87 -5.43 6.81
N LYS A 129 11.47 -6.61 6.33
CA LYS A 129 12.32 -7.46 5.48
C LYS A 129 12.79 -6.76 4.21
N LEU A 130 11.94 -5.91 3.61
CA LEU A 130 12.27 -5.19 2.38
C LEU A 130 13.20 -4.00 2.61
N LEU A 131 13.17 -3.39 3.81
CA LEU A 131 13.80 -2.10 4.08
C LEU A 131 14.96 -2.15 5.09
N ASN A 132 15.28 -3.33 5.61
CA ASN A 132 16.34 -3.58 6.60
C ASN A 132 17.41 -4.53 6.04
#